data_AF-A0A151JZA7-F1
#
_entry.id   AF-A0A151JZA7-F1
#
_cell.length_a   1.000
_cell.length_b   1.000
_cell.length_c   1.000
_cell.angle_alpha   90.00
_cell.angle_beta   90.00
_cell.angle_gamma   90.00
#
_symmetry.space_group_name_H-M   'P 1'
#
loop_
_entity.id
_entity.type
_entity.pdbx_description
1 polymer ?
#
loop_
_entity_poly.entity_id
_entity_poly.type
_entity_poly.pdbx_seq_one_letter_code
_entity_poly.pdbx_strand_id
1 'polypeptide(L)' 'MSIRMIAETVNADKETVRKILHDELNMKKVCAKLVPKNLTPDQKLVRQQICSDFL' A
#
# COMPACT_ATOMS: atom_id res chain seq x y z
N MET A 1 -3.13 -0.90 8.50
CA MET A 1 -3.12 -2.00 9.49
C MET A 1 -1.68 -2.19 9.98
N SER A 2 -1.44 -2.17 11.30
CA SER A 2 -0.09 -2.28 11.87
C SER A 2 0.18 -3.70 12.38
N ILE A 3 1.45 -4.09 12.52
CA ILE A 3 1.84 -5.37 13.16
C ILE A 3 1.24 -5.47 14.57
N ARG A 4 1.17 -4.36 15.31
CA ARG A 4 0.56 -4.32 16.65
C ARG A 4 -0.93 -4.66 16.60
N MET A 5 -1.70 -4.07 15.68
CA MET A 5 -3.12 -4.39 15.53
C MET A 5 -3.32 -5.86 15.19
N ILE A 6 -2.49 -6.42 14.31
CA ILE A 6 -2.59 -7.83 13.93
C ILE A 6 -2.26 -8.72 15.13
N ALA A 7 -1.19 -8.42 15.87
CA ALA A 7 -0.81 -9.13 17.08
C ALA A 7 -1.91 -9.14 18.15
N GLU A 8 -2.59 -8.00 18.34
CA GLU A 8 -3.74 -7.88 19.24
C GLU A 8 -4.94 -8.69 18.74
N THR A 9 -5.25 -8.66 17.43
CA THR A 9 -6.37 -9.41 16.83
C THR A 9 -6.16 -10.92 16.88
N VAL A 10 -4.92 -11.39 16.64
CA VAL A 10 -4.60 -12.83 16.60
C VAL A 10 -4.09 -13.38 17.92
N ASN A 11 -4.02 -12.54 18.96
CA ASN A 11 -3.47 -12.87 20.28
C ASN A 11 -2.10 -13.57 20.22
N ALA A 12 -1.19 -13.01 19.41
CA ALA A 12 0.17 -13.52 19.23
C ALA A 12 1.19 -12.42 19.50
N ASP A 13 2.45 -12.81 19.76
CA ASP A 13 3.50 -11.82 19.94
C ASP A 13 3.84 -11.11 18.61
N LYS A 14 4.32 -9.87 18.71
CA LYS A 14 4.62 -9.02 17.55
C LYS A 14 5.71 -9.60 16.65
N GLU A 15 6.67 -10.33 17.21
CA GLU A 15 7.77 -10.92 16.45
C GLU A 15 7.31 -12.16 15.67
N THR A 16 6.44 -12.98 16.26
CA THR A 16 5.78 -14.08 15.54
C THR A 16 4.97 -13.55 14.37
N VAL A 17 4.17 -12.50 14.58
CA VAL A 17 3.42 -11.86 13.49
C VAL A 17 4.37 -11.31 12.42
N ARG A 18 5.47 -10.67 12.83
CA ARG A 18 6.49 -10.15 11.89
C ARG A 18 7.09 -11.27 11.05
N LYS A 19 7.50 -12.40 11.66
CA LYS A 19 8.09 -13.55 10.98
C LYS A 19 7.11 -14.20 10.00
N ILE A 20 5.88 -14.43 10.42
CA ILE A 20 4.85 -15.00 9.52
C ILE A 20 4.63 -14.08 8.31
N LEU A 21 4.45 -12.77 8.55
CA LEU A 21 4.24 -11.82 7.45
C LEU A 21 5.44 -11.76 6.51
N HIS A 22 6.67 -11.68 7.04
CA HIS A 22 7.85 -11.42 6.23
C HIS A 22 8.46 -12.69 5.62
N ASP A 23 8.54 -13.77 6.39
CA ASP A 23 9.32 -14.96 6.03
C ASP A 23 8.42 -16.04 5.41
N GLU A 24 7.21 -16.26 5.96
CA GLU A 24 6.28 -17.30 5.46
C GLU A 24 5.39 -16.77 4.32
N LEU A 25 4.89 -15.54 4.46
CA LEU A 25 3.97 -14.92 3.50
C LEU A 25 4.67 -13.98 2.50
N ASN A 26 5.98 -13.76 2.68
CA ASN A 26 6.80 -12.89 1.83
C ASN A 26 6.21 -11.47 1.65
N MET A 27 5.49 -10.97 2.64
CA MET A 27 4.87 -9.65 2.64
C MET A 27 5.89 -8.60 3.06
N LYS A 28 6.21 -7.69 2.13
CA LYS A 28 7.10 -6.55 2.40
C LYS A 28 6.31 -5.33 2.84
N LYS A 29 6.90 -4.54 3.73
CA LYS A 29 6.35 -3.23 4.08
C LYS A 29 6.43 -2.31 2.86
N VAL A 30 5.27 -1.89 2.36
CA VAL A 30 5.18 -0.83 1.34
C VAL A 30 4.89 0.49 2.06
N CYS A 31 5.77 1.46 1.87
CA CYS A 31 5.55 2.83 2.33
C CYS A 31 4.76 3.60 1.27
N ALA A 32 3.83 4.46 1.72
CA ALA A 32 3.13 5.37 0.81
C ALA A 32 4.13 6.30 0.11
N LYS A 33 3.96 6.51 -1.19
CA LYS A 33 4.66 7.57 -1.92
C LYS A 33 3.90 8.88 -1.74
N LEU A 34 4.63 9.99 -1.56
CA LEU A 34 4.03 11.32 -1.57
C LEU A 34 3.61 11.67 -3.01
N VAL A 35 2.33 11.92 -3.24
CA VAL A 35 1.81 12.38 -4.53
C VAL A 35 1.40 13.85 -4.40
N PRO A 36 1.90 14.75 -5.27
CA PRO A 36 1.73 16.20 -5.08
C PRO A 36 0.29 16.72 -5.13
N LYS A 37 -0.66 15.95 -5.70
CA LYS A 37 -2.04 16.38 -5.90
C LYS A 37 -3.01 15.21 -5.79
N ASN A 38 -4.12 15.43 -5.08
CA ASN A 38 -5.29 14.57 -5.18
C ASN A 38 -6.08 14.97 -6.43
N LEU A 39 -6.03 14.12 -7.46
CA LEU A 39 -6.71 14.39 -8.73
C LEU A 39 -8.18 14.00 -8.66
N THR A 40 -9.06 14.87 -9.17
CA THR A 40 -10.47 14.54 -9.42
C THR A 40 -10.59 13.49 -10.54
N PRO A 41 -11.73 12.78 -10.65
CA PRO A 41 -11.96 11.85 -11.77
C PRO A 41 -11.71 12.48 -13.15
N ASP A 42 -12.23 13.69 -13.38
CA ASP A 42 -12.05 14.41 -14.65
C ASP A 42 -10.58 14.74 -14.94
N GLN A 43 -9.83 15.17 -13.92
CA GLN A 43 -8.39 15.43 -14.06
C GLN A 43 -7.60 14.16 -14.40
N LYS A 44 -8.05 12.99 -13.95
CA LYS A 44 -7.43 11.71 -14.34
C LYS A 44 -7.74 11.37 -15.79
N LEU A 45 -8.99 11.57 -16.23
CA LEU A 45 -9.41 11.31 -17.61
C LEU A 45 -8.66 12.18 -18.60
N VAL A 46 -8.57 13.49 -18.34
CA VAL A 46 -7.82 14.42 -19.21
C VAL A 46 -6.35 14.02 -19.31
N ARG A 47 -5.71 13.63 -18.18
CA ARG A 47 -4.31 13.18 -18.20
C ARG A 47 -4.13 11.91 -19.02
N GLN A 48 -5.07 10.96 -18.97
CA GLN A 48 -5.02 9.75 -19.78
C GLN A 48 -5.12 10.07 -21.27
N GLN A 49 -6.09 10.90 -21.67
CA GLN A 49 -6.27 11.32 -23.07
C GLN A 49 -5.01 11.99 -23.61
N ILE A 50 -4.48 12.98 -22.89
CA ILE A 50 -3.25 13.68 -23.28
C ILE A 50 -2.11 12.67 -23.47
N CYS A 51 -1.90 11.74 -22.54
CA CYS A 51 -0.84 10.75 -22.66
C CYS A 51 -1.05 9.75 -23.80
N SER A 52 -2.29 9.42 -24.14
CA SER A 52 -2.61 8.57 -25.30
C SER A 52 -2.28 9.24 -26.63
N ASP A 53 -2.41 10.57 -26.72
CA ASP A 53 -2.07 11.33 -27.94
C ASP A 53 -0.54 11.43 -28.16
N PHE A 54 0.28 11.12 -27.16
CA PHE A 54 1.74 11.18 -27.21
C PHE A 54 2.44 9.84 -27.50
N LEU A 55 1.68 8.74 -27.63
CA LEU A 55 2.17 7.38 -27.93
C LEU A 55 1.93 7.01 -29.40
#